data_AF-A0A966ZE40-F1
#
_entry.id   AF-A0A966ZE40-F1
#
_cell.length_a   1.000
_cell.length_b   1.000
_cell.length_c   1.000
_cell.angle_alpha   90.00
_cell.angle_beta   90.00
_cell.angle_gamma   90.00
#
_symmetry.space_group_name_H-M   'P 1'
#
loop_
_entity.id
_entity.type
_entity.pdbx_description
1 polymer ?
#
loop_
_entity_poly.entity_id
_entity_poly.type
_entity_poly.pdbx_seq_one_letter_code
_entity_poly.pdbx_strand_id
1 'polypeptide(L)'
;MIRLFSLWLVFAAVSFPQQTPTAQRLIERAVEIHKAEANVKFTWREEQEQVHSDGKGGWQPVFKRSFDVIMLQGDTYKKLVLLDGKPLNAKTQKKVDADLAKTREERKKQQKSSVLRKRLSVGDTEQLLKLFDNKLAGEEVVEGRATWKVESEPKVGITAVTPAEKSAMSSRRTTWFDKEAGVPVKRIDLTIRVNDGFQPGTEVAMTYAPLREQWLMTSLIARFDVKFAKVVRVRGEDRHQMLDYKRFEVESSLKPE
;
A
#
# COMPACT_ATOMS: atom_id res chain seq x y z
N MET A 1 5.17 -1.61 71.40
CA MET A 1 5.78 -1.69 70.06
C MET A 1 4.72 -2.14 69.07
N ILE A 2 4.49 -1.31 68.05
CA ILE A 2 3.31 -1.30 67.16
C ILE A 2 3.44 -2.41 66.10
N ARG A 3 2.41 -3.23 65.92
CA ARG A 3 2.30 -4.22 64.84
C ARG A 3 1.74 -3.52 63.59
N LEU A 4 2.56 -3.37 62.54
CA LEU A 4 2.10 -2.93 61.22
C LEU A 4 1.47 -4.12 60.48
N PHE A 5 0.18 -4.01 60.16
CA PHE A 5 -0.51 -4.86 59.18
C PHE A 5 -0.32 -4.22 57.79
N SER A 6 0.47 -4.84 56.92
CA SER A 6 0.57 -4.44 55.52
C SER A 6 -0.59 -5.06 54.73
N LEU A 7 -1.58 -4.22 54.38
CA LEU A 7 -2.69 -4.58 53.50
C LEU A 7 -2.19 -4.59 52.05
N TRP A 8 -2.07 -5.78 51.45
CA TRP A 8 -1.82 -5.92 50.02
C TRP A 8 -3.13 -5.68 49.26
N LEU A 9 -3.27 -4.51 48.65
CA LEU A 9 -4.32 -4.23 47.67
C LEU A 9 -3.98 -4.97 46.36
N VAL A 10 -4.63 -6.10 46.15
CA VAL A 10 -4.67 -6.78 44.85
C VAL A 10 -5.55 -5.94 43.93
N PHE A 11 -4.93 -5.17 43.03
CA PHE A 11 -5.63 -4.60 41.88
C PHE A 11 -6.02 -5.75 40.95
N ALA A 12 -7.26 -6.23 41.06
CA ALA A 12 -7.86 -7.05 40.03
C ALA A 12 -8.01 -6.16 38.79
N ALA A 13 -7.18 -6.40 37.77
CA ALA A 13 -7.39 -5.81 36.46
C ALA A 13 -8.73 -6.32 35.93
N VAL A 14 -9.75 -5.44 35.92
CA VAL A 14 -11.02 -5.71 35.26
C VAL A 14 -10.74 -5.67 33.76
N SER A 15 -10.38 -6.82 33.19
CA SER A 15 -10.35 -7.01 31.75
C SER A 15 -11.79 -6.97 31.25
N PHE A 16 -12.23 -5.80 30.78
CA PHE A 16 -13.44 -5.73 29.98
C PHE A 16 -13.25 -6.64 28.76
N PRO A 17 -14.16 -7.58 28.48
CA PRO A 17 -14.06 -8.39 27.27
C PRO A 17 -14.17 -7.44 26.08
N GLN A 18 -13.05 -7.22 25.40
CA GLN A 18 -13.05 -6.51 24.13
C GLN A 18 -13.90 -7.35 23.17
N GLN A 19 -15.08 -6.85 22.80
CA GLN A 19 -15.97 -7.57 21.89
C GLN A 19 -15.20 -7.84 20.60
N THR A 20 -15.11 -9.12 20.22
CA THR A 20 -14.52 -9.53 18.94
C THR A 20 -15.28 -8.85 17.80
N PRO A 21 -14.63 -7.97 17.02
CA PRO A 21 -15.32 -7.25 15.95
C PRO A 21 -15.61 -8.18 14.77
N THR A 22 -16.59 -7.83 13.95
CA THR A 22 -16.79 -8.52 12.67
C THR A 22 -15.78 -8.04 11.63
N ALA A 23 -15.50 -8.85 10.61
CA ALA A 23 -14.63 -8.46 9.50
C ALA A 23 -15.14 -7.20 8.78
N GLN A 24 -16.46 -7.07 8.62
CA GLN A 24 -17.13 -5.92 8.02
C GLN A 24 -16.83 -4.65 8.81
N ARG A 25 -16.98 -4.69 10.14
CA ARG A 25 -16.70 -3.53 11.02
C ARG A 25 -15.24 -3.09 10.96
N LEU A 26 -14.30 -4.03 10.90
CA LEU A 26 -12.88 -3.71 10.74
C LEU A 26 -12.60 -2.99 9.42
N ILE A 27 -13.18 -3.49 8.31
CA ILE A 27 -13.02 -2.90 6.98
C ILE A 27 -13.68 -1.52 6.91
N GLU A 28 -14.90 -1.37 7.41
CA GLU A 28 -15.63 -0.08 7.48
C GLU A 28 -14.81 0.96 8.24
N ARG A 29 -14.29 0.59 9.42
CA ARG A 29 -13.46 1.47 10.24
C ARG A 29 -12.21 1.94 9.49
N ALA A 30 -11.52 1.02 8.82
CA ALA A 30 -10.34 1.37 8.01
C ALA A 30 -10.69 2.30 6.83
N VAL A 31 -11.86 2.12 6.20
CA VAL A 31 -12.35 3.01 5.14
C VAL A 31 -12.60 4.42 5.69
N GLU A 32 -13.25 4.53 6.85
CA GLU A 32 -13.52 5.83 7.50
C GLU A 32 -12.22 6.58 7.82
N ILE A 33 -11.25 5.90 8.43
CA ILE A 33 -9.95 6.48 8.76
C ILE A 33 -9.24 6.94 7.48
N HIS A 34 -9.20 6.09 6.46
CA HIS A 34 -8.57 6.46 5.19
C HIS A 34 -9.25 7.66 4.50
N LYS A 35 -10.59 7.76 4.58
CA LYS A 35 -11.34 8.91 4.07
C LYS A 35 -11.02 10.19 4.85
N ALA A 36 -10.93 10.11 6.18
CA ALA A 36 -10.56 11.24 7.04
C ALA A 36 -9.14 11.75 6.73
N GLU A 37 -8.21 10.86 6.40
CA GLU A 37 -6.81 11.19 6.10
C GLU A 37 -6.54 11.56 4.63
N ALA A 38 -7.53 11.45 3.74
CA ALA A 38 -7.35 11.52 2.29
C ALA A 38 -6.69 12.81 1.76
N ASN A 39 -6.83 13.91 2.51
CA ASN A 39 -6.29 15.22 2.14
C ASN A 39 -4.85 15.46 2.65
N VAL A 40 -4.34 14.64 3.55
CA VAL A 40 -2.96 14.73 4.01
C VAL A 40 -2.06 14.18 2.91
N LYS A 41 -1.07 14.97 2.48
CA LYS A 41 -0.14 14.60 1.41
C LYS A 41 1.27 14.50 1.96
N PHE A 42 2.06 13.62 1.36
CA PHE A 42 3.45 13.40 1.74
C PHE A 42 4.34 13.34 0.51
N THR A 43 5.60 13.71 0.70
CA THR A 43 6.71 13.35 -0.16
C THR A 43 7.59 12.34 0.56
N TRP A 44 8.31 11.52 -0.18
CA TRP A 44 9.18 10.49 0.39
C TRP A 44 10.26 10.08 -0.60
N ARG A 45 11.24 9.34 -0.13
CA ARG A 45 12.22 8.65 -0.96
C ARG A 45 11.80 7.20 -1.13
N GLU A 46 11.85 6.68 -2.35
CA GLU A 46 11.53 5.28 -2.63
C GLU A 46 12.76 4.56 -3.17
N GLU A 47 13.16 3.48 -2.51
CA GLU A 47 14.19 2.56 -3.00
C GLU A 47 13.51 1.35 -3.61
N GLN A 48 13.84 1.04 -4.87
CA GLN A 48 13.32 -0.09 -5.63
C GLN A 48 14.46 -1.03 -6.01
N GLU A 49 14.29 -2.32 -5.73
CA GLU A 49 15.18 -3.40 -6.17
C GLU A 49 14.37 -4.47 -6.91
N GLN A 50 14.80 -4.80 -8.12
CA GLN A 50 14.17 -5.87 -8.90
C GLN A 50 15.15 -7.02 -9.14
N VAL A 51 14.68 -8.23 -8.88
CA VAL A 51 15.38 -9.49 -9.18
C VAL A 51 14.50 -10.38 -10.05
N HIS A 52 15.08 -11.07 -11.02
CA HIS A 52 14.37 -12.05 -11.86
C HIS A 52 14.88 -13.46 -11.59
N SER A 53 14.03 -14.45 -11.82
CA SER A 53 14.46 -15.86 -11.81
C SER A 53 15.29 -16.16 -13.05
N ASP A 54 16.40 -16.88 -12.87
CA ASP A 54 17.24 -17.36 -13.99
C ASP A 54 16.69 -18.62 -14.69
N GLY A 55 15.52 -19.09 -14.28
CA GLY A 55 14.88 -20.31 -14.81
C GLY A 55 15.51 -21.63 -14.34
N LYS A 56 16.61 -21.59 -13.57
CA LYS A 56 17.32 -22.74 -13.00
C LYS A 56 17.19 -22.81 -11.47
N GLY A 57 16.31 -21.99 -10.89
CA GLY A 57 16.08 -21.90 -9.45
C GLY A 57 16.90 -20.82 -8.74
N GLY A 58 17.76 -20.10 -9.46
CA GLY A 58 18.49 -18.93 -8.96
C GLY A 58 17.77 -17.61 -9.25
N TRP A 59 18.29 -16.55 -8.64
CA TRP A 59 17.80 -15.17 -8.76
C TRP A 59 18.93 -14.25 -9.22
N GLN A 60 18.64 -13.38 -10.18
CA GLN A 60 19.60 -12.43 -10.73
C GLN A 60 19.10 -10.99 -10.51
N PRO A 61 19.95 -10.08 -9.98
CA PRO A 61 19.60 -8.68 -9.87
C PRO A 61 19.44 -8.05 -11.26
N VAL A 62 18.39 -7.25 -11.42
CA VAL A 62 18.09 -6.56 -12.67
C VAL A 62 18.49 -5.10 -12.58
N PHE A 63 17.99 -4.39 -11.55
CA PHE A 63 18.35 -2.99 -11.30
C PHE A 63 18.05 -2.60 -9.85
N LYS A 64 18.70 -1.51 -9.42
CA LYS A 64 18.30 -0.71 -8.24
C LYS A 64 17.95 0.70 -8.68
N ARG A 65 16.84 1.25 -8.21
CA ARG A 65 16.40 2.61 -8.53
C ARG A 65 16.03 3.33 -7.26
N SER A 66 16.52 4.56 -7.13
CA SER A 66 16.09 5.46 -6.07
C SER A 66 15.26 6.57 -6.69
N PHE A 67 14.12 6.87 -6.09
CA PHE A 67 13.22 7.92 -6.53
C PHE A 67 12.97 8.94 -5.43
N ASP A 68 12.92 10.21 -5.82
CA ASP A 68 12.26 11.24 -5.03
C ASP A 68 10.78 11.28 -5.44
N VAL A 69 9.90 10.93 -4.51
CA VAL A 69 8.46 11.00 -4.74
C VAL A 69 7.94 12.34 -4.25
N ILE A 70 7.56 13.19 -5.21
CA ILE A 70 7.18 14.58 -4.99
C ILE A 70 5.72 14.83 -5.34
N MET A 71 5.12 15.88 -4.77
CA MET A 71 3.81 16.35 -5.19
C MET A 71 3.92 17.23 -6.44
N LEU A 72 3.19 16.87 -7.49
CA LEU A 72 3.15 17.58 -8.76
C LEU A 72 1.70 17.74 -9.23
N GLN A 73 1.19 18.97 -9.18
CA GLN A 73 -0.20 19.33 -9.54
C GLN A 73 -1.26 18.51 -8.75
N GLY A 74 -1.00 18.31 -7.46
CA GLY A 74 -1.92 17.64 -6.53
C GLY A 74 -1.86 16.12 -6.54
N ASP A 75 -0.97 15.50 -7.33
CA ASP A 75 -0.70 14.05 -7.31
C ASP A 75 0.80 13.77 -7.17
N THR A 76 1.15 12.59 -6.69
CA THR A 76 2.55 12.17 -6.58
C THR A 76 3.19 11.96 -7.95
N TYR A 77 4.50 12.20 -8.05
CA TYR A 77 5.34 11.90 -9.21
C TYR A 77 6.65 11.28 -8.72
N LYS A 78 7.04 10.14 -9.30
CA LYS A 78 8.29 9.45 -8.97
C LYS A 78 9.42 9.96 -9.86
N LYS A 79 10.26 10.86 -9.34
CA LYS A 79 11.44 11.36 -10.05
C LYS A 79 12.60 10.40 -9.80
N LEU A 80 13.11 9.75 -10.84
CA LEU A 80 14.30 8.91 -10.72
C LEU A 80 15.51 9.80 -10.38
N VAL A 81 16.27 9.43 -9.36
CA VAL A 81 17.45 10.18 -8.90
C VAL A 81 18.73 9.34 -8.90
N LEU A 82 18.63 8.03 -8.69
CA LEU A 82 19.76 7.10 -8.80
C LEU A 82 19.36 5.87 -9.61
N LEU A 83 20.32 5.38 -10.40
CA LEU A 83 20.23 4.09 -11.08
C LEU A 83 21.46 3.27 -10.68
N ASP A 84 21.23 2.08 -10.14
CA ASP A 84 22.24 1.16 -9.60
C ASP A 84 23.17 1.83 -8.59
N GLY A 85 22.60 2.68 -7.73
CA GLY A 85 23.32 3.45 -6.70
C GLY A 85 24.16 4.60 -7.23
N LYS A 86 24.11 4.90 -8.54
CA LYS A 86 24.90 5.95 -9.17
C LYS A 86 24.02 7.11 -9.65
N PRO A 87 24.55 8.34 -9.67
CA PRO A 87 23.89 9.47 -10.32
C PRO A 87 23.55 9.18 -11.78
N LEU A 88 22.46 9.76 -12.26
CA LEU A 88 22.03 9.61 -13.65
C LEU A 88 23.03 10.25 -14.60
N ASN A 89 23.35 9.57 -15.70
CA ASN A 89 24.10 10.20 -16.79
C ASN A 89 23.27 11.32 -17.46
N ALA A 90 23.93 12.23 -18.18
CA ALA A 90 23.28 13.39 -18.79
C ALA A 90 22.09 13.05 -19.71
N LYS A 91 22.18 11.93 -20.44
CA LYS A 91 21.10 11.48 -21.33
C LYS A 91 19.85 11.05 -20.54
N THR A 92 20.05 10.25 -19.50
CA THR A 92 18.96 9.79 -18.63
C THR A 92 18.37 10.95 -17.83
N GLN A 93 19.21 11.85 -17.30
CA GLN A 93 18.77 13.05 -16.60
C GLN A 93 17.88 13.92 -17.49
N LYS A 94 18.30 14.19 -18.73
CA LYS A 94 17.50 14.94 -19.71
C LYS A 94 16.14 14.28 -19.98
N LYS A 95 16.08 12.94 -20.00
CA LYS A 95 14.81 12.21 -20.16
C LYS A 95 13.90 12.38 -18.95
N VAL A 96 14.43 12.24 -17.73
CA VAL A 96 13.67 12.45 -16.48
C VAL A 96 13.11 13.87 -16.42
N ASP A 97 13.91 14.87 -16.78
CA ASP A 97 13.47 16.27 -16.76
C ASP A 97 12.41 16.56 -17.83
N ALA A 98 12.55 15.97 -19.03
CA ALA A 98 11.54 16.07 -20.07
C ALA A 98 10.22 15.40 -19.67
N ASP A 99 10.28 14.20 -19.06
CA ASP A 99 9.10 13.49 -18.57
C ASP A 99 8.40 14.25 -17.44
N LEU A 100 9.16 14.89 -16.56
CA LEU A 100 8.64 15.77 -15.51
C LEU A 100 7.92 16.99 -16.10
N ALA A 101 8.55 17.67 -17.05
CA ALA A 101 7.97 18.83 -17.73
C ALA A 101 6.67 18.45 -18.48
N LYS A 102 6.71 17.35 -19.22
CA LYS A 102 5.54 16.80 -19.92
C LYS A 102 4.41 16.48 -18.95
N THR A 103 4.70 15.76 -17.86
CA THR A 103 3.69 15.40 -16.85
C THR A 103 3.09 16.64 -16.19
N ARG A 104 3.89 17.67 -15.92
CA ARG A 104 3.41 18.94 -15.37
C ARG A 104 2.40 19.60 -16.30
N GLU A 105 2.70 19.69 -17.60
CA GLU A 105 1.82 20.30 -18.58
C GLU A 105 0.54 19.47 -18.81
N GLU A 106 0.66 18.15 -18.87
CA GLU A 106 -0.49 17.24 -18.96
C GLU A 106 -1.43 17.39 -17.77
N ARG A 107 -0.90 17.37 -16.54
CA ARG A 107 -1.71 17.54 -15.33
C ARG A 107 -2.31 18.94 -15.21
N LYS A 108 -1.60 19.99 -15.65
CA LYS A 108 -2.14 21.35 -15.69
C LYS A 108 -3.34 21.46 -16.65
N LYS A 109 -3.28 20.77 -17.80
CA LYS A 109 -4.41 20.68 -18.74
C LYS A 109 -5.56 19.85 -18.15
N GLN A 110 -5.25 18.71 -17.54
CA GLN A 110 -6.25 17.83 -16.90
C GLN A 110 -6.90 18.47 -15.67
N GLN A 111 -6.21 19.31 -14.91
CA GLN A 111 -6.82 20.04 -13.80
C GLN A 111 -7.91 21.02 -14.28
N LYS A 112 -7.87 21.43 -15.56
CA LYS A 112 -8.92 22.21 -16.23
C LYS A 112 -10.04 21.34 -16.83
N SER A 113 -9.91 20.01 -16.85
CA SER A 113 -10.90 19.06 -17.36
C SER A 113 -11.05 17.88 -16.39
N SER A 114 -12.07 17.88 -15.54
CA SER A 114 -12.18 17.11 -14.28
C SER A 114 -12.26 15.56 -14.38
N VAL A 115 -11.58 14.92 -15.32
CA VAL A 115 -11.74 13.48 -15.56
C VAL A 115 -10.38 12.78 -15.56
N LEU A 116 -10.29 11.77 -14.70
CA LEU A 116 -9.33 10.67 -14.68
C LEU A 116 -7.98 10.90 -13.98
N ARG A 117 -7.93 10.54 -12.69
CA ARG A 117 -6.67 10.17 -12.01
C ARG A 117 -6.67 8.68 -11.75
N LYS A 118 -5.90 7.95 -12.57
CA LYS A 118 -5.64 6.52 -12.42
C LYS A 118 -4.71 6.34 -11.21
N ARG A 119 -5.28 6.05 -10.04
CA ARG A 119 -4.52 5.55 -8.90
C ARG A 119 -4.01 4.16 -9.26
N LEU A 120 -2.75 3.85 -8.94
CA LEU A 120 -2.34 2.48 -8.62
C LEU A 120 -3.05 2.11 -7.30
N SER A 121 -4.37 2.00 -7.36
CA SER A 121 -5.18 1.48 -6.27
C SER A 121 -5.06 -0.01 -6.40
N VAL A 122 -4.13 -0.59 -5.65
CA VAL A 122 -4.22 -2.00 -5.30
C VAL A 122 -5.51 -2.08 -4.47
N GLY A 123 -6.63 -2.37 -5.15
CA GLY A 123 -8.03 -2.40 -4.71
C GLY A 123 -8.40 -1.55 -3.48
N ASP A 124 -9.22 -0.51 -3.71
CA ASP A 124 -9.82 0.31 -2.65
C ASP A 124 -10.41 -0.58 -1.54
N THR A 125 -10.09 -0.30 -0.29
CA THR A 125 -10.61 -1.05 0.86
C THR A 125 -12.14 -1.08 0.85
N GLU A 126 -12.79 -0.06 0.30
CA GLU A 126 -14.24 0.00 0.10
C GLU A 126 -14.78 -1.09 -0.84
N GLN A 127 -13.99 -1.52 -1.84
CA GLN A 127 -14.40 -2.62 -2.75
C GLN A 127 -14.52 -3.96 -2.04
N LEU A 128 -13.82 -4.17 -0.91
CA LEU A 128 -13.93 -5.40 -0.13
C LEU A 128 -15.35 -5.59 0.42
N LEU A 129 -16.02 -4.51 0.83
CA LEU A 129 -17.38 -4.58 1.36
C LEU A 129 -18.39 -5.00 0.29
N LYS A 130 -18.17 -4.57 -0.97
CA LYS A 130 -19.08 -4.82 -2.09
C LYS A 130 -18.82 -6.18 -2.74
N LEU A 131 -17.58 -6.46 -3.12
CA LEU A 131 -17.21 -7.52 -4.07
C LEU A 131 -16.67 -8.79 -3.41
N PHE A 132 -16.44 -8.79 -2.10
CA PHE A 132 -15.77 -9.88 -1.40
C PHE A 132 -16.62 -10.41 -0.25
N ASP A 133 -16.50 -11.71 -0.02
CA ASP A 133 -16.91 -12.36 1.21
C ASP A 133 -15.75 -12.23 2.20
N ASN A 134 -16.01 -11.55 3.31
CA ASN A 134 -15.00 -11.19 4.30
C ASN A 134 -15.20 -12.01 5.58
N LYS A 135 -14.14 -12.67 6.02
CA LYS A 135 -14.14 -13.54 7.21
C LYS A 135 -13.05 -13.11 8.18
N LEU A 136 -13.39 -13.02 9.47
CA LEU A 136 -12.41 -12.92 10.53
C LEU A 136 -11.75 -14.29 10.70
N ALA A 137 -10.46 -14.38 10.35
CA ALA A 137 -9.69 -15.62 10.36
C ALA A 137 -9.00 -15.87 11.70
N GLY A 138 -8.90 -14.85 12.56
CA GLY A 138 -8.36 -14.97 13.91
C GLY A 138 -7.53 -13.77 14.32
N GLU A 139 -6.60 -14.01 15.23
CA GLU A 139 -5.66 -13.02 15.75
C GLU A 139 -4.24 -13.42 15.40
N GLU A 140 -3.38 -12.42 15.16
CA GLU A 140 -1.95 -12.64 14.89
C GLU A 140 -1.14 -11.45 15.40
N VAL A 141 0.11 -11.68 15.79
CA VAL A 141 1.05 -10.60 16.06
C VAL A 141 1.85 -10.33 14.79
N VAL A 142 1.73 -9.12 14.24
CA VAL A 142 2.40 -8.71 13.01
C VAL A 142 3.15 -7.40 13.26
N GLU A 143 4.44 -7.36 12.89
CA GLU A 143 5.32 -6.22 13.19
C GLU A 143 5.30 -5.79 14.67
N GLY A 144 5.19 -6.77 15.58
CA GLY A 144 5.11 -6.54 17.02
C GLY A 144 3.76 -6.01 17.53
N ARG A 145 2.74 -5.92 16.66
CA ARG A 145 1.41 -5.38 17.02
C ARG A 145 0.38 -6.49 17.08
N ALA A 146 -0.54 -6.42 18.05
CA ALA A 146 -1.68 -7.33 18.11
C ALA A 146 -2.68 -6.97 17.00
N THR A 147 -3.02 -7.93 16.14
CA THR A 147 -3.88 -7.69 14.99
C THR A 147 -5.03 -8.69 14.87
N TRP A 148 -6.10 -8.24 14.22
CA TRP A 148 -7.16 -9.08 13.67
C TRP A 148 -6.82 -9.45 12.23
N LYS A 149 -6.77 -10.75 11.92
CA LYS A 149 -6.56 -11.25 10.56
C LYS A 149 -7.90 -11.41 9.86
N VAL A 150 -8.07 -10.75 8.73
CA VAL A 150 -9.25 -10.83 7.87
C VAL A 150 -8.87 -11.42 6.51
N GLU A 151 -9.64 -12.39 6.06
CA GLU A 151 -9.54 -12.99 4.74
C GLU A 151 -10.73 -12.51 3.89
N SER A 152 -10.43 -12.02 2.69
CA SER A 152 -11.40 -11.51 1.74
C SER A 152 -11.31 -12.30 0.45
N GLU A 153 -12.34 -13.08 0.14
CA GLU A 153 -12.45 -13.86 -1.09
C GLU A 153 -13.43 -13.19 -2.06
N PRO A 154 -13.12 -13.07 -3.36
CA PRO A 154 -14.07 -12.49 -4.30
C PRO A 154 -15.36 -13.31 -4.36
N LYS A 155 -16.51 -12.64 -4.24
CA LYS A 155 -17.83 -13.25 -4.29
C LYS A 155 -18.02 -14.05 -5.57
N VAL A 156 -18.59 -15.25 -5.43
CA VAL A 156 -19.01 -16.07 -6.57
C VAL A 156 -20.26 -15.45 -7.22
N GLY A 157 -20.31 -15.42 -8.55
CA GLY A 157 -21.49 -14.96 -9.29
C GLY A 157 -21.63 -13.43 -9.41
N ILE A 158 -20.75 -12.63 -8.80
CA ILE A 158 -20.68 -11.18 -9.02
C ILE A 158 -19.82 -10.89 -10.26
N THR A 159 -20.35 -10.06 -11.17
CA THR A 159 -19.61 -9.60 -12.35
C THR A 159 -18.99 -8.23 -12.08
N ALA A 160 -17.68 -8.12 -12.27
CA ALA A 160 -16.98 -6.84 -12.22
C ALA A 160 -17.44 -5.91 -13.35
N VAL A 161 -17.80 -4.67 -13.03
CA VAL A 161 -18.28 -3.70 -14.01
C VAL A 161 -17.21 -2.70 -14.46
N THR A 162 -16.10 -2.58 -13.70
CA THR A 162 -14.96 -1.74 -14.08
C THR A 162 -13.66 -2.54 -14.18
N PRO A 163 -12.64 -2.04 -14.92
CA PRO A 163 -11.31 -2.64 -14.92
C PRO A 163 -10.69 -2.75 -13.52
N ALA A 164 -10.97 -1.78 -12.65
CA ALA A 164 -10.47 -1.78 -11.27
C ALA A 164 -11.12 -2.90 -10.45
N GLU A 165 -12.43 -3.09 -10.57
CA GLU A 165 -13.13 -4.20 -9.92
C GLU A 165 -12.65 -5.56 -10.46
N LYS A 166 -12.44 -5.66 -11.79
CA LYS A 166 -11.92 -6.89 -12.42
C LYS A 166 -10.54 -7.25 -11.90
N SER A 167 -9.66 -6.25 -11.81
CA SER A 167 -8.32 -6.40 -11.23
C SER A 167 -8.39 -6.82 -9.78
N ALA A 168 -9.21 -6.15 -8.94
CA ALA A 168 -9.38 -6.53 -7.54
C ALA A 168 -9.88 -7.98 -7.39
N MET A 169 -10.93 -8.37 -8.12
CA MET A 169 -11.53 -9.71 -8.07
C MET A 169 -10.64 -10.80 -8.69
N SER A 170 -9.51 -10.46 -9.32
CA SER A 170 -8.53 -11.46 -9.78
C SER A 170 -7.71 -12.07 -8.65
N SER A 171 -7.75 -11.46 -7.46
CA SER A 171 -6.96 -11.82 -6.29
C SER A 171 -7.85 -12.05 -5.07
N ARG A 172 -7.39 -12.89 -4.14
CA ARG A 172 -7.89 -12.88 -2.75
C ARG A 172 -6.99 -12.01 -1.90
N ARG A 173 -7.51 -11.47 -0.81
CA ARG A 173 -6.76 -10.59 0.08
C ARG A 173 -6.73 -11.13 1.51
N THR A 174 -5.58 -11.01 2.16
CA THR A 174 -5.46 -11.12 3.61
C THR A 174 -5.00 -9.79 4.16
N THR A 175 -5.71 -9.27 5.17
CA THR A 175 -5.38 -7.99 5.81
C THR A 175 -5.30 -8.20 7.32
N TRP A 176 -4.25 -7.66 7.92
CA TRP A 176 -4.05 -7.63 9.37
C TRP A 176 -4.36 -6.22 9.86
N PHE A 177 -5.46 -6.08 10.57
CA PHE A 177 -5.90 -4.81 11.16
C PHE A 177 -5.39 -4.72 12.59
N ASP A 178 -4.75 -3.61 12.94
CA ASP A 178 -4.34 -3.39 14.32
C ASP A 178 -5.54 -3.33 15.27
N LYS A 179 -5.43 -3.96 16.44
CA LYS A 179 -6.52 -4.00 17.43
C LYS A 179 -6.82 -2.64 18.06
N GLU A 180 -5.84 -1.76 18.17
CA GLU A 180 -6.01 -0.45 18.82
C GLU A 180 -6.35 0.65 17.81
N ALA A 181 -5.56 0.75 16.74
CA ALA A 181 -5.69 1.79 15.72
C ALA A 181 -6.81 1.49 14.70
N GLY A 182 -7.21 0.22 14.53
CA GLY A 182 -8.27 -0.17 13.61
C GLY A 182 -7.91 0.00 12.12
N VAL A 183 -6.60 0.01 11.81
CA VAL A 183 -6.04 0.22 10.47
C VAL A 183 -5.18 -0.96 10.03
N PRO A 184 -4.98 -1.18 8.72
CA PRO A 184 -4.07 -2.21 8.24
C PRO A 184 -2.63 -1.97 8.70
N VAL A 185 -2.00 -3.00 9.27
CA VAL A 185 -0.55 -3.08 9.52
C VAL A 185 0.14 -3.83 8.39
N LYS A 186 -0.54 -4.83 7.84
CA LYS A 186 -0.06 -5.64 6.72
C LYS A 186 -1.21 -6.04 5.83
N ARG A 187 -0.90 -6.20 4.55
CA ARG A 187 -1.82 -6.70 3.54
C ARG A 187 -1.08 -7.59 2.56
N ILE A 188 -1.72 -8.67 2.15
CA ILE A 188 -1.25 -9.54 1.07
C ILE A 188 -2.40 -9.73 0.07
N ASP A 189 -2.15 -9.44 -1.20
CA ASP A 189 -3.03 -9.82 -2.30
C ASP A 189 -2.38 -10.98 -3.07
N LEU A 190 -3.10 -12.11 -3.17
CA LEU A 190 -2.67 -13.28 -3.94
C LEU A 190 -3.55 -13.41 -5.17
N THR A 191 -2.94 -13.30 -6.35
CA THR A 191 -3.61 -13.53 -7.63
C THR A 191 -4.04 -14.99 -7.73
N ILE A 192 -5.33 -15.21 -7.94
CA ILE A 192 -5.97 -16.53 -8.09
C ILE A 192 -6.53 -16.74 -9.50
N ARG A 193 -6.65 -15.67 -10.29
CA ARG A 193 -7.10 -15.69 -11.68
C ARG A 193 -6.19 -14.82 -12.54
N VAL A 194 -5.98 -15.19 -13.79
CA VAL A 194 -5.16 -14.40 -14.72
C VAL A 194 -5.77 -13.01 -14.89
N ASN A 195 -4.98 -11.96 -14.70
CA ASN A 195 -5.36 -10.58 -14.97
C ASN A 195 -4.16 -9.79 -15.50
N ASP A 196 -4.33 -9.11 -16.63
CA ASP A 196 -3.28 -8.28 -17.26
C ASP A 196 -1.91 -8.99 -17.40
N GLY A 197 -1.93 -10.30 -17.68
CA GLY A 197 -0.75 -11.14 -17.82
C GLY A 197 -0.20 -11.72 -16.52
N PHE A 198 -0.58 -11.20 -15.35
CA PHE A 198 -0.26 -11.79 -14.06
C PHE A 198 -0.90 -13.17 -13.94
N GLN A 199 -0.09 -14.16 -13.59
CA GLN A 199 -0.50 -15.54 -13.41
C GLN A 199 -0.92 -15.80 -11.96
N PRO A 200 -1.80 -16.80 -11.73
CA PRO A 200 -2.09 -17.28 -10.39
C PRO A 200 -0.81 -17.61 -9.61
N GLY A 201 -0.79 -17.24 -8.33
CA GLY A 201 0.40 -17.34 -7.47
C GLY A 201 1.24 -16.06 -7.42
N THR A 202 0.96 -15.05 -8.24
CA THR A 202 1.53 -13.71 -8.04
C THR A 202 1.03 -13.14 -6.71
N GLU A 203 1.95 -12.63 -5.90
CA GLU A 203 1.70 -12.12 -4.56
C GLU A 203 2.21 -10.67 -4.44
N VAL A 204 1.40 -9.80 -3.85
CA VAL A 204 1.81 -8.44 -3.47
C VAL A 204 1.59 -8.28 -1.97
N ALA A 205 2.67 -8.14 -1.22
CA ALA A 205 2.66 -7.85 0.20
C ALA A 205 2.96 -6.37 0.44
N MET A 206 2.20 -5.73 1.31
CA MET A 206 2.38 -4.34 1.74
C MET A 206 2.41 -4.28 3.26
N THR A 207 3.31 -3.46 3.80
CA THR A 207 3.42 -3.20 5.24
C THR A 207 3.23 -1.72 5.50
N TYR A 208 2.57 -1.41 6.60
CA TYR A 208 2.23 -0.06 7.01
C TYR A 208 2.72 0.17 8.44
N ALA A 209 3.18 1.39 8.71
CA ALA A 209 3.63 1.81 10.02
C ALA A 209 3.11 3.22 10.35
N PRO A 210 3.00 3.57 11.64
CA PRO A 210 2.57 4.89 12.02
C PRO A 210 3.70 5.90 11.76
N LEU A 211 3.36 7.00 11.11
CA LEU A 211 4.15 8.22 11.06
C LEU A 211 3.33 9.34 11.70
N ARG A 212 3.72 9.72 12.93
CA ARG A 212 2.93 10.64 13.77
C ARG A 212 1.50 10.11 13.95
N GLU A 213 0.52 10.75 13.34
CA GLU A 213 -0.90 10.40 13.45
C GLU A 213 -1.44 9.65 12.22
N GLN A 214 -0.61 9.39 11.20
CA GLN A 214 -1.04 8.74 9.94
C GLN A 214 -0.37 7.39 9.75
N TRP A 215 -1.07 6.45 9.13
CA TRP A 215 -0.52 5.14 8.78
C TRP A 215 -0.08 5.12 7.32
N LEU A 216 1.21 4.96 7.08
CA LEU A 216 1.80 5.03 5.74
C LEU A 216 2.46 3.70 5.37
N MET A 217 2.40 3.36 4.09
CA MET A 217 3.07 2.17 3.56
C MET A 217 4.59 2.36 3.69
N THR A 218 5.28 1.41 4.31
CA THR A 218 6.74 1.46 4.46
C THR A 218 7.45 0.51 3.51
N SER A 219 6.77 -0.56 3.10
CA SER A 219 7.32 -1.52 2.15
C SER A 219 6.25 -2.14 1.26
N LEU A 220 6.68 -2.50 0.04
CA LEU A 220 5.92 -3.32 -0.89
C LEU A 220 6.86 -4.38 -1.47
N ILE A 221 6.45 -5.65 -1.38
CA ILE A 221 7.14 -6.78 -2.00
C ILE A 221 6.18 -7.46 -2.95
N ALA A 222 6.49 -7.43 -4.25
CA ALA A 222 5.71 -8.09 -5.28
C ALA A 222 6.49 -9.28 -5.84
N ARG A 223 6.02 -10.49 -5.57
CA ARG A 223 6.50 -11.73 -6.20
C ARG A 223 5.61 -12.03 -7.38
N PHE A 224 6.11 -11.79 -8.59
CA PHE A 224 5.28 -11.81 -9.78
C PHE A 224 5.66 -12.93 -10.73
N ASP A 225 4.64 -13.41 -11.44
CA ASP A 225 4.76 -14.29 -12.58
C ASP A 225 3.89 -13.70 -13.70
N VAL A 226 4.53 -13.12 -14.70
CA VAL A 226 3.85 -12.39 -15.77
C VAL A 226 4.10 -13.07 -17.11
N LYS A 227 3.02 -13.32 -17.84
CA LYS A 227 3.05 -13.83 -19.22
C LYS A 227 2.35 -12.83 -20.14
N PHE A 228 3.11 -12.20 -21.03
CA PHE A 228 2.58 -11.19 -21.97
C PHE A 228 2.63 -11.62 -23.44
N ALA A 229 3.26 -12.77 -23.74
CA ALA A 229 3.17 -13.43 -25.05
C ALA A 229 3.24 -14.96 -24.86
N LYS A 230 3.00 -15.75 -25.92
CA LYS A 230 3.03 -17.23 -25.84
C LYS A 230 4.34 -17.77 -25.26
N VAL A 231 5.46 -17.17 -25.64
CA VAL A 231 6.82 -17.60 -25.26
C VAL A 231 7.50 -16.68 -24.23
N VAL A 232 6.94 -15.50 -23.95
CA VAL A 232 7.56 -14.55 -23.03
C VAL A 232 6.86 -14.58 -21.68
N ARG A 233 7.57 -15.14 -20.71
CA ARG A 233 7.16 -15.26 -19.30
C ARG A 233 8.31 -14.76 -18.43
N VAL A 234 8.01 -13.88 -17.49
CA VAL A 234 8.98 -13.31 -16.56
C VAL A 234 8.51 -13.62 -15.16
N ARG A 235 9.37 -14.24 -14.36
CA ARG A 235 9.18 -14.42 -12.92
C ARG A 235 10.20 -13.59 -12.18
N GLY A 236 9.75 -12.84 -11.19
CA GLY A 236 10.59 -11.90 -10.48
C GLY A 236 10.06 -11.54 -9.10
N GLU A 237 10.90 -10.82 -8.37
CA GLU A 237 10.51 -10.12 -7.15
C GLU A 237 10.89 -8.64 -7.30
N ASP A 238 9.95 -7.76 -6.98
CA ASP A 238 10.15 -6.32 -6.92
C ASP A 238 9.98 -5.88 -5.47
N ARG A 239 10.98 -5.20 -4.93
CA ARG A 239 11.01 -4.75 -3.53
C ARG A 239 11.07 -3.24 -3.51
N HIS A 240 10.16 -2.63 -2.78
CA HIS A 240 10.11 -1.19 -2.57
C HIS A 240 10.21 -0.89 -1.08
N GLN A 241 10.98 0.14 -0.75
CA GLN A 241 11.05 0.73 0.58
C GLN A 241 10.72 2.21 0.46
N MET A 242 9.79 2.68 1.29
CA MET A 242 9.42 4.09 1.37
C MET A 242 10.05 4.68 2.63
N LEU A 243 10.89 5.70 2.43
CA LEU A 243 11.78 6.27 3.42
C LEU A 243 11.56 7.79 3.52
N ASP A 244 12.00 8.38 4.63
CA ASP A 244 12.10 9.84 4.79
C ASP A 244 10.82 10.61 4.47
N TYR A 245 9.68 10.08 4.89
CA TYR A 245 8.39 10.72 4.70
C TYR A 245 8.36 12.15 5.28
N LYS A 246 7.90 13.10 4.47
CA LYS A 246 7.70 14.50 4.85
C LYS A 246 6.30 14.94 4.47
N ARG A 247 5.58 15.56 5.41
CA ARG A 247 4.27 16.15 5.13
C ARG A 247 4.45 17.25 4.07
N PHE A 248 3.60 17.22 3.06
CA PHE A 248 3.54 18.26 2.04
C PHE A 248 2.55 19.33 2.50
N GLU A 249 3.08 20.53 2.72
CA GLU A 249 2.30 21.72 3.08
C GLU A 249 2.33 22.68 1.90
N VAL A 250 1.16 23.14 1.47
CA VAL A 250 1.07 24.22 0.47
C VAL A 250 0.98 25.51 1.27
N GLU A 251 2.00 26.37 1.20
CA GLU A 251 1.83 27.77 1.62
C GLU A 251 0.78 28.39 0.70
N SER A 252 -0.44 28.58 1.24
CA SER A 252 -1.45 29.39 0.58
C SER A 252 -1.13 30.87 0.83
N SER A 253 -0.15 31.41 0.12
CA SER A 253 0.02 32.87 0.05
C SER A 253 -0.91 33.42 -1.02
N LEU A 254 -2.23 33.45 -0.74
CA LEU A 254 -3.09 34.43 -1.38
C LEU A 254 -2.85 35.74 -0.64
N LYS A 255 -1.89 36.55 -1.11
CA LYS A 255 -1.95 37.98 -0.84
C LYS A 255 -3.02 38.55 -1.77
N PRO A 256 -4.14 39.08 -1.26
CA PRO A 256 -4.99 39.94 -2.07
C PRO A 256 -4.19 41.21 -2.37
N GLU A 257 -4.09 41.55 -3.66
CA GLU A 257 -3.76 42.91 -4.11
C GLU A 257 -4.95 43.84 -3.87
#